data_AF-A0A367K4L6-F1
#
_entry.id   AF-A0A367K4L6-F1
#
_cell.length_a   1.000
_cell.length_b   1.000
_cell.length_c   1.000
_cell.angle_alpha   90.00
_cell.angle_beta   90.00
_cell.angle_gamma   90.00
#
_symmetry.space_group_name_H-M   'P 1'
#
loop_
_entity.id
_entity.type
_entity.pdbx_description
1 polymer ?
#
loop_
_entity_poly.entity_id
_entity_poly.type
_entity_poly.pdbx_seq_one_letter_code
_entity_poly.pdbx_strand_id
1 'polypeptide(L)'
;MEAVLKVLPHALDLLSNQHKESVKQTHAQMQGHRCVHSEREENLTGQSIPLDTPVSRRARSSPYPLISVDEAQKLVLEHSTALNAVLIPVSQFLASGYVLAEDVKSIEPVPGYRASMVDGYAVYVEDGPGVYPVESIALAETQEANMTLSRGKIARVATGGMVPDGANAVIMIEDTKLVKASADGKQELEIEILVSASKGDNIREIGSDCGIGQVVGVKGQRIGASEVALLASVGIRHVRVYRKPLVGVLSSGNEVLDHMPTDRLKPGQIRDTNRLSLLAAIRNAGFETMDLGIVSDKVQDIEECLDEALSKVDVIVTTGGVSMGEADLMKPILEQKLNATIHFGRVLMKPGKPATFATIPCGKKSKLIFALPGNPVSATVTFYLFVLPALRKMAGWSNPDNVVISVELENDINLDTRPEFHRVHVRASTNGLVAKSTGSQLSSRMLSMKEANGLLKLPIKSPEQSRLQKGTKVQCMLIGQLDPQ
;
A
#
# COMPACT_ATOMS: atom_id res chain seq x y z
N MET A 1 -46.40 -35.57 -36.82
CA MET A 1 -47.83 -35.75 -36.50
C MET A 1 -48.04 -36.52 -35.19
N GLU A 2 -47.27 -37.59 -34.94
CA GLU A 2 -47.35 -38.39 -33.70
C GLU A 2 -47.11 -37.61 -32.39
N ALA A 3 -46.20 -36.63 -32.40
CA ALA A 3 -45.95 -35.81 -31.21
C ALA A 3 -47.18 -34.97 -30.80
N VAL A 4 -47.95 -34.48 -31.78
CA VAL A 4 -49.15 -33.64 -31.55
C VAL A 4 -50.32 -34.49 -31.06
N LEU A 5 -50.46 -35.72 -31.57
CA LEU A 5 -51.49 -36.67 -31.13
C LEU A 5 -51.39 -37.00 -29.63
N LYS A 6 -50.18 -37.01 -29.06
CA LYS A 6 -49.95 -37.30 -27.65
C LYS A 6 -50.40 -36.18 -26.71
N VAL A 7 -50.49 -34.93 -27.18
CA VAL A 7 -50.80 -33.75 -26.34
C VAL A 7 -52.23 -33.25 -26.49
N LEU A 8 -52.91 -33.67 -27.57
CA LEU A 8 -54.29 -33.35 -27.88
C LEU A 8 -55.29 -33.69 -26.74
N PRO A 9 -55.19 -34.85 -26.06
CA PRO A 9 -56.10 -35.18 -24.96
C PRO A 9 -55.98 -34.19 -23.79
N HIS A 10 -54.76 -33.84 -23.39
CA HIS A 10 -54.51 -32.86 -22.31
C HIS A 10 -54.99 -31.45 -22.66
N ALA A 11 -54.85 -31.05 -23.93
CA ALA A 11 -55.35 -29.76 -24.42
C ALA A 11 -56.89 -29.69 -24.42
N LEU A 12 -57.57 -30.80 -24.75
CA LEU A 12 -59.03 -30.94 -24.67
C LEU A 12 -59.53 -30.91 -23.22
N ASP A 13 -58.82 -31.56 -22.29
CA ASP A 13 -59.14 -31.54 -20.85
C ASP A 13 -59.00 -30.12 -20.27
N LEU A 14 -57.99 -29.36 -20.69
CA LEU A 14 -57.78 -27.95 -20.32
C LEU A 14 -58.91 -27.03 -20.80
N LEU A 15 -59.43 -27.25 -22.01
CA LEU A 15 -60.46 -26.40 -22.61
C LEU A 15 -61.88 -26.77 -22.15
N SER A 16 -62.14 -28.05 -21.88
CA SER A 16 -63.46 -28.55 -21.49
C SER A 16 -63.75 -28.45 -19.99
N ASN A 17 -62.72 -28.20 -19.16
CA ASN A 17 -62.81 -28.16 -17.70
C ASN A 17 -63.31 -29.49 -17.07
N GLN A 18 -63.31 -30.56 -17.86
CA GLN A 18 -63.52 -31.95 -17.41
C GLN A 18 -62.16 -32.53 -16.98
N HIS A 19 -62.17 -33.49 -16.06
CA HIS A 19 -60.95 -34.16 -15.56
C HIS A 19 -59.89 -33.22 -14.90
N LYS A 20 -60.34 -32.25 -14.08
CA LYS A 20 -59.46 -31.33 -13.31
C LYS A 20 -58.35 -32.01 -12.52
N GLU A 21 -58.58 -33.21 -11.99
CA GLU A 21 -57.56 -33.97 -11.27
C GLU A 21 -56.44 -34.48 -12.19
N SER A 22 -56.77 -34.96 -13.39
CA SER A 22 -55.80 -35.40 -14.41
C SER A 22 -54.92 -34.23 -14.86
N VAL A 23 -55.53 -33.08 -15.13
CA VAL A 23 -54.78 -31.85 -15.47
C VAL A 23 -53.87 -31.45 -14.32
N LYS A 24 -54.36 -31.44 -13.07
CA LYS A 24 -53.52 -31.13 -11.90
C LYS A 24 -52.37 -32.13 -11.72
N GLN A 25 -52.60 -33.42 -11.91
CA GLN A 25 -51.55 -34.45 -11.80
C GLN A 25 -50.50 -34.31 -12.89
N THR A 26 -50.89 -34.06 -14.14
CA THR A 26 -49.97 -33.85 -15.26
C THR A 26 -49.13 -32.58 -15.07
N HIS A 27 -49.76 -31.48 -14.61
CA HIS A 27 -49.03 -30.27 -14.25
C HIS A 27 -48.12 -30.46 -13.03
N ALA A 28 -48.54 -31.23 -12.02
CA ALA A 28 -47.72 -31.57 -10.87
C ALA A 28 -46.52 -32.48 -11.24
N GLN A 29 -46.68 -33.41 -12.19
CA GLN A 29 -45.57 -34.19 -12.74
C GLN A 29 -44.58 -33.33 -13.53
N MET A 30 -45.08 -32.40 -14.38
CA MET A 30 -44.21 -31.50 -15.14
C MET A 30 -43.51 -30.47 -14.25
N GLN A 31 -44.18 -29.95 -13.21
CA GLN A 31 -43.60 -29.02 -12.23
C GLN A 31 -42.77 -29.73 -11.14
N GLY A 32 -42.98 -31.04 -10.96
CA GLY A 32 -42.29 -31.90 -10.01
C GLY A 32 -40.91 -32.36 -10.46
N HIS A 33 -40.49 -32.03 -11.69
CA HIS A 33 -39.10 -32.15 -12.11
C HIS A 33 -38.24 -31.14 -11.34
N ARG A 34 -37.85 -31.49 -10.11
CA ARG A 34 -36.56 -31.07 -9.59
C ARG A 34 -35.52 -31.71 -10.48
N CYS A 35 -34.98 -30.94 -11.42
CA CYS A 35 -33.67 -31.27 -11.98
C CYS A 35 -32.72 -31.38 -10.80
N VAL A 36 -32.42 -32.62 -10.42
CA VAL A 36 -31.22 -32.93 -9.64
C VAL A 36 -30.08 -32.61 -10.59
N HIS A 37 -29.60 -31.36 -10.54
CA HIS A 37 -28.32 -31.03 -11.11
C HIS A 37 -27.30 -31.77 -10.23
N SER A 38 -27.01 -33.03 -10.60
CA SER A 38 -25.76 -33.67 -10.25
C SER A 38 -24.66 -32.66 -10.52
N GLU A 39 -23.73 -32.50 -9.57
CA GLU A 39 -22.54 -31.66 -9.69
C GLU A 39 -22.01 -31.79 -11.12
N ARG A 40 -22.15 -30.72 -11.91
CA ARG A 40 -21.56 -30.69 -13.25
C ARG A 40 -20.08 -30.86 -13.01
N GLU A 41 -19.48 -31.92 -13.54
CA GLU A 41 -18.03 -32.04 -13.66
C GLU A 41 -17.54 -30.73 -14.31
N GLU A 42 -16.94 -29.85 -13.51
CA GLU A 42 -16.31 -28.66 -14.05
C GLU A 42 -15.12 -29.18 -14.86
N ASN A 43 -15.16 -29.05 -16.19
CA ASN A 43 -14.01 -29.30 -17.06
C ASN A 43 -12.93 -28.23 -16.78
N LEU A 44 -12.19 -28.44 -15.69
CA LEU A 44 -11.13 -27.58 -15.20
C LEU A 44 -9.84 -27.87 -15.97
N THR A 45 -9.71 -27.29 -17.16
CA THR A 45 -8.48 -27.41 -17.96
C THR A 45 -7.37 -26.48 -17.47
N GLY A 46 -7.71 -25.45 -16.69
CA GLY A 46 -6.78 -24.38 -16.31
C GLY A 46 -6.34 -23.50 -17.49
N GLN A 47 -6.99 -23.64 -18.65
CA GLN A 47 -6.65 -22.92 -19.88
C GLN A 47 -7.90 -22.25 -20.47
N SER A 48 -7.71 -21.07 -21.02
CA SER A 48 -8.74 -20.32 -21.73
C SER A 48 -9.18 -21.04 -23.01
N ILE A 49 -10.36 -20.67 -23.49
CA ILE A 49 -10.92 -21.19 -24.74
C ILE A 49 -10.30 -20.42 -25.92
N PRO A 50 -10.08 -21.05 -27.10
CA PRO A 50 -9.60 -20.35 -28.29
C PRO A 50 -10.40 -19.09 -28.63
N LEU A 51 -9.70 -18.01 -28.99
CA LEU A 51 -10.29 -16.69 -29.31
C LEU A 51 -11.34 -16.74 -30.44
N ASP A 52 -11.25 -17.70 -31.34
CA ASP A 52 -12.16 -17.91 -32.49
C ASP A 52 -13.40 -18.76 -32.15
N THR A 53 -13.57 -19.20 -30.90
CA THR A 53 -14.67 -20.08 -30.51
C THR A 53 -16.03 -19.37 -30.63
N PRO A 54 -16.99 -19.94 -31.41
CA PRO A 54 -18.33 -19.37 -31.57
C PRO A 54 -19.06 -19.23 -30.24
N VAL A 55 -19.82 -18.15 -30.06
CA VAL A 55 -20.56 -17.82 -28.81
C VAL A 55 -21.44 -18.97 -28.32
N SER A 56 -22.04 -19.73 -29.23
CA SER A 56 -22.89 -20.89 -28.93
C SER A 56 -22.14 -22.07 -28.29
N ARG A 57 -20.81 -22.16 -28.49
CA ARG A 57 -19.96 -23.26 -28.02
C ARG A 57 -19.02 -22.87 -26.87
N ARG A 58 -19.08 -21.63 -26.38
CA ARG A 58 -18.27 -21.18 -25.24
C ARG A 58 -18.71 -21.89 -23.95
N ALA A 59 -17.75 -22.19 -23.08
CA ALA A 59 -18.03 -22.85 -21.81
C ALA A 59 -18.96 -21.99 -20.94
N ARG A 60 -19.86 -22.66 -20.22
CA ARG A 60 -20.78 -22.03 -19.25
C ARG A 60 -20.26 -22.09 -17.82
N SER A 61 -19.15 -22.80 -17.61
CA SER A 61 -18.32 -22.81 -16.42
C SER A 61 -16.93 -22.30 -16.78
N SER A 62 -16.23 -21.71 -15.81
CA SER A 62 -14.84 -21.33 -16.05
C SER A 62 -13.97 -22.57 -16.15
N PRO A 63 -12.93 -22.55 -17.00
CA PRO A 63 -11.93 -23.60 -17.01
C PRO A 63 -10.92 -23.50 -15.85
N TYR A 64 -10.86 -22.38 -15.12
CA TYR A 64 -9.89 -22.18 -14.04
C TYR A 64 -10.43 -22.65 -12.70
N PRO A 65 -9.64 -23.37 -11.87
CA PRO A 65 -10.06 -23.77 -10.53
C PRO A 65 -10.38 -22.55 -9.66
N LEU A 66 -11.29 -22.74 -8.70
CA LEU A 66 -11.65 -21.71 -7.73
C LEU A 66 -10.76 -21.85 -6.49
N ILE A 67 -9.69 -21.06 -6.41
CA ILE A 67 -8.70 -21.16 -5.32
C ILE A 67 -9.04 -20.26 -4.13
N SER A 68 -8.43 -20.52 -2.97
CA SER A 68 -8.59 -19.66 -1.79
C SER A 68 -7.84 -18.33 -1.95
N VAL A 69 -8.18 -17.33 -1.12
CA VAL A 69 -7.48 -16.04 -1.14
C VAL A 69 -6.04 -16.18 -0.67
N ASP A 70 -5.80 -16.98 0.38
CA ASP A 70 -4.46 -17.18 0.94
C ASP A 70 -3.55 -17.89 -0.08
N GLU A 71 -4.09 -18.87 -0.82
CA GLU A 71 -3.39 -19.52 -1.93
C GLU A 71 -3.08 -18.55 -3.07
N ALA A 72 -4.04 -17.69 -3.45
CA ALA A 72 -3.82 -16.66 -4.46
C ALA A 72 -2.72 -15.66 -4.04
N GLN A 73 -2.71 -15.24 -2.76
CA GLN A 73 -1.67 -14.35 -2.22
C GLN A 73 -0.30 -15.04 -2.22
N LYS A 74 -0.24 -16.31 -1.84
CA LYS A 74 0.99 -17.11 -1.89
C LYS A 74 1.57 -17.18 -3.31
N LEU A 75 0.74 -17.53 -4.30
CA LEU A 75 1.16 -17.59 -5.71
C LEU A 75 1.68 -16.23 -6.21
N VAL A 76 0.99 -15.13 -5.87
CA VAL A 76 1.43 -13.78 -6.23
C VAL A 76 2.81 -13.48 -5.64
N LEU A 77 3.01 -13.77 -4.35
CA LEU A 77 4.29 -13.51 -3.71
C LEU A 77 5.38 -14.43 -4.27
N GLU A 78 5.13 -15.71 -4.50
CA GLU A 78 6.10 -16.67 -5.08
C GLU A 78 6.68 -16.18 -6.41
N HIS A 79 5.84 -15.59 -7.27
CA HIS A 79 6.26 -15.04 -8.55
C HIS A 79 6.77 -13.59 -8.50
N SER A 80 6.61 -12.90 -7.37
CA SER A 80 7.12 -11.55 -7.16
C SER A 80 8.55 -11.58 -6.63
N THR A 81 9.50 -11.05 -7.40
CA THR A 81 10.92 -11.00 -7.04
C THR A 81 11.37 -9.56 -6.80
N ALA A 82 12.22 -9.34 -5.79
CA ALA A 82 12.81 -8.04 -5.53
C ALA A 82 13.59 -7.56 -6.76
N LEU A 83 13.37 -6.30 -7.15
CA LEU A 83 14.09 -5.68 -8.24
C LEU A 83 15.53 -5.38 -7.83
N ASN A 84 16.36 -5.05 -8.82
CA ASN A 84 17.77 -4.76 -8.59
C ASN A 84 17.95 -3.55 -7.67
N ALA A 85 19.06 -3.57 -6.91
CA ALA A 85 19.49 -2.41 -6.15
C ALA A 85 19.98 -1.30 -7.10
N VAL A 86 19.72 -0.06 -6.72
CA VAL A 86 20.14 1.16 -7.40
C VAL A 86 20.72 2.13 -6.39
N LEU A 87 21.77 2.86 -6.78
CA LEU A 87 22.36 3.93 -5.96
C LEU A 87 21.65 5.24 -6.30
N ILE A 88 21.04 5.88 -5.31
CA ILE A 88 20.33 7.16 -5.50
C ILE A 88 20.72 8.19 -4.43
N PRO A 89 20.59 9.49 -4.73
CA PRO A 89 20.87 10.55 -3.75
C PRO A 89 19.93 10.49 -2.55
N VAL A 90 20.46 10.83 -1.37
CA VAL A 90 19.65 11.06 -0.17
C VAL A 90 18.80 12.31 -0.39
N SER A 91 17.47 12.14 -0.33
CA SER A 91 16.49 13.21 -0.50
C SER A 91 15.19 12.85 0.20
N GLN A 92 14.29 13.83 0.33
CA GLN A 92 12.95 13.64 0.91
C GLN A 92 12.13 12.56 0.18
N PHE A 93 12.42 12.29 -1.09
CA PHE A 93 11.70 11.28 -1.87
C PHE A 93 11.97 9.84 -1.38
N LEU A 94 13.06 9.58 -0.66
CA LEU A 94 13.32 8.28 -0.05
C LEU A 94 12.24 7.88 0.95
N ALA A 95 11.65 8.86 1.65
CA ALA A 95 10.59 8.66 2.63
C ALA A 95 9.28 8.13 2.04
N SER A 96 9.18 8.03 0.70
CA SER A 96 8.07 7.37 0.01
C SER A 96 8.04 5.84 0.19
N GLY A 97 8.82 5.28 1.11
CA GLY A 97 8.87 3.84 1.40
C GLY A 97 9.89 3.08 0.56
N TYR A 98 11.01 3.72 0.18
CA TYR A 98 12.19 2.99 -0.32
C TYR A 98 12.75 2.07 0.76
N VAL A 99 13.46 1.01 0.35
CA VAL A 99 14.05 0.03 1.26
C VAL A 99 15.54 -0.09 0.98
N LEU A 100 16.37 -0.04 2.03
CA LEU A 100 17.81 -0.18 1.94
C LEU A 100 18.21 -1.57 1.39
N ALA A 101 19.12 -1.59 0.43
CA ALA A 101 19.65 -2.82 -0.18
C ALA A 101 20.95 -3.32 0.49
N GLU A 102 21.56 -2.50 1.34
CA GLU A 102 22.76 -2.79 2.12
C GLU A 102 22.72 -2.02 3.45
N ASP A 103 23.56 -2.43 4.40
CA ASP A 103 23.73 -1.69 5.65
C ASP A 103 24.45 -0.36 5.36
N VAL A 104 24.02 0.70 6.03
CA VAL A 104 24.62 2.04 5.93
C VAL A 104 25.32 2.36 7.24
N LYS A 105 26.58 2.77 7.15
CA LYS A 105 27.39 3.17 8.30
C LYS A 105 27.63 4.67 8.27
N SER A 106 27.66 5.28 9.44
CA SER A 106 28.04 6.68 9.61
C SER A 106 29.46 6.94 9.10
N ILE A 107 29.65 8.03 8.36
CA ILE A 107 30.97 8.50 7.92
C ILE A 107 31.46 9.72 8.70
N GLU A 108 30.57 10.39 9.44
CA GLU A 108 30.85 11.59 10.22
C GLU A 108 30.32 11.41 11.66
N PRO A 109 31.06 11.84 12.69
CA PRO A 109 30.55 11.80 14.04
C PRO A 109 29.47 12.87 14.24
N VAL A 110 28.46 12.55 15.05
CA VAL A 110 27.42 13.51 15.45
C VAL A 110 27.42 13.62 16.97
N PRO A 111 27.68 14.82 17.55
CA PRO A 111 28.17 16.02 16.86
C PRO A 111 29.61 15.85 16.34
N GLY A 112 29.99 16.66 15.34
CA GLY A 112 31.33 16.65 14.74
C GLY A 112 32.40 17.39 15.54
N TYR A 113 31.99 18.05 16.63
CA TYR A 113 32.78 18.85 17.54
C TYR A 113 32.17 18.74 18.95
N ARG A 114 32.89 19.18 19.97
CA ARG A 114 32.35 19.26 21.34
C ARG A 114 31.29 20.34 21.38
N ALA A 115 30.03 20.00 21.64
CA ALA A 115 28.90 20.92 21.53
C ALA A 115 28.30 21.22 22.90
N SER A 116 27.92 22.48 23.14
CA SER A 116 27.20 22.85 24.36
C SER A 116 25.77 22.28 24.37
N MET A 117 25.33 21.77 25.52
CA MET A 117 23.94 21.35 25.75
C MET A 117 23.03 22.50 26.16
N VAL A 118 23.60 23.64 26.57
CA VAL A 118 22.87 24.79 27.12
C VAL A 118 23.41 26.11 26.56
N ASP A 119 22.61 27.17 26.67
CA ASP A 119 23.11 28.53 26.51
C ASP A 119 23.83 28.95 27.79
N GLY A 120 25.04 29.48 27.67
CA GLY A 120 25.86 29.73 28.85
C GLY A 120 27.31 30.08 28.55
N TYR A 121 28.21 29.66 29.45
CA TYR A 121 29.63 29.98 29.38
C TYR A 121 30.49 28.74 29.50
N ALA A 122 31.38 28.56 28.53
CA ALA A 122 32.43 27.56 28.57
C ALA A 122 33.51 27.99 29.56
N VAL A 123 33.86 27.10 30.49
CA VAL A 123 34.75 27.37 31.62
C VAL A 123 35.82 26.29 31.77
N TYR A 124 36.87 26.62 32.51
CA TYR A 124 37.70 25.63 33.19
C TYR A 124 37.09 25.35 34.57
N VAL A 125 36.70 24.11 34.84
CA VAL A 125 36.13 23.75 36.16
C VAL A 125 37.09 24.03 37.32
N GLU A 126 38.39 24.09 37.07
CA GLU A 126 39.40 24.40 38.08
C GLU A 126 39.37 25.86 38.56
N ASP A 127 38.80 26.77 37.76
CA ASP A 127 38.71 28.19 38.12
C ASP A 127 37.61 28.40 39.20
N GLY A 128 36.51 27.63 39.14
CA GLY A 128 35.42 27.66 40.14
C GLY A 128 34.54 28.92 40.07
N PRO A 129 33.60 29.10 41.03
CA PRO A 129 32.74 30.28 41.10
C PRO A 129 33.56 31.58 41.27
N GLY A 130 33.18 32.64 40.56
CA GLY A 130 33.91 33.91 40.55
C GLY A 130 33.55 34.82 39.38
N VAL A 131 34.16 36.00 39.33
CA VAL A 131 33.97 36.97 38.23
C VAL A 131 35.08 36.82 37.21
N TYR A 132 34.72 36.58 35.96
CA TYR A 132 35.66 36.34 34.87
C TYR A 132 35.41 37.27 33.69
N PRO A 133 36.48 37.72 33.01
CA PRO A 133 36.34 38.39 31.72
C PRO A 133 35.84 37.41 30.66
N VAL A 134 34.92 37.89 29.80
CA VAL A 134 34.42 37.12 28.66
C VAL A 134 35.37 37.29 27.48
N GLU A 135 35.94 36.19 27.03
CA GLU A 135 36.75 36.12 25.82
C GLU A 135 35.85 35.97 24.59
N SER A 136 35.99 36.91 23.65
CA SER A 136 35.33 36.81 22.35
C SER A 136 36.01 35.72 21.53
N ILE A 137 35.35 34.58 21.39
CA ILE A 137 35.78 33.51 20.50
C ILE A 137 34.86 33.56 19.28
N ALA A 138 35.44 33.81 18.10
CA ALA A 138 34.69 33.81 16.85
C ALA A 138 34.26 32.38 16.52
N LEU A 139 33.01 32.03 16.82
CA LEU A 139 32.45 30.69 16.65
C LEU A 139 31.86 30.46 15.24
N ALA A 140 31.96 31.45 14.34
CA ALA A 140 31.35 31.41 13.01
C ALA A 140 32.41 31.54 11.90
N GLU A 141 32.45 30.52 11.02
CA GLU A 141 32.91 30.53 9.62
C GLU A 141 34.41 30.51 9.28
N THR A 142 35.37 30.49 10.20
CA THR A 142 36.80 30.44 9.82
C THR A 142 37.56 29.26 10.44
N GLN A 143 38.03 28.37 9.58
CA GLN A 143 38.82 27.16 9.90
C GLN A 143 40.19 27.43 10.56
N GLU A 144 40.52 28.68 10.92
CA GLU A 144 41.87 29.07 11.35
C GLU A 144 41.92 30.03 12.57
N ALA A 145 40.81 30.29 13.26
CA ALA A 145 40.87 31.05 14.51
C ALA A 145 41.33 30.15 15.67
N ASN A 146 42.40 30.52 16.38
CA ASN A 146 42.83 29.86 17.61
C ASN A 146 41.64 29.71 18.58
N MET A 147 41.17 28.47 18.72
CA MET A 147 39.94 28.11 19.44
C MET A 147 40.16 27.81 20.91
N THR A 148 41.34 28.09 21.46
CA THR A 148 41.69 27.76 22.84
C THR A 148 41.28 28.86 23.80
N LEU A 149 40.45 28.52 24.79
CA LEU A 149 40.06 29.41 25.87
C LEU A 149 41.28 29.74 26.75
N SER A 150 41.55 31.03 26.96
CA SER A 150 42.60 31.48 27.88
C SER A 150 42.25 31.12 29.32
N ARG A 151 43.22 30.65 30.11
CA ARG A 151 43.03 30.41 31.55
C ARG A 151 42.60 31.67 32.29
N GLY A 152 41.67 31.54 33.24
CA GLY A 152 41.11 32.67 33.99
C GLY A 152 40.15 33.54 33.16
N LYS A 153 39.70 33.07 32.00
CA LYS A 153 38.64 33.68 31.19
C LYS A 153 37.55 32.66 30.91
N ILE A 154 36.39 33.15 30.48
CA ILE A 154 35.26 32.32 30.05
C ILE A 154 34.83 32.71 28.64
N ALA A 155 34.14 31.83 27.92
CA ALA A 155 33.61 32.15 26.59
C ALA A 155 32.10 31.89 26.53
N ARG A 156 31.34 32.84 26.01
CA ARG A 156 29.91 32.66 25.78
C ARG A 156 29.70 31.60 24.70
N VAL A 157 28.85 30.62 24.99
CA VAL A 157 28.45 29.57 24.06
C VAL A 157 26.93 29.47 24.03
N ALA A 158 26.38 29.25 22.84
CA ALA A 158 24.96 28.97 22.68
C ALA A 158 24.72 27.45 22.69
N THR A 159 23.46 27.05 22.87
CA THR A 159 23.03 25.66 22.71
C THR A 159 23.41 25.14 21.31
N GLY A 160 24.12 24.01 21.25
CA GLY A 160 24.68 23.46 20.01
C GLY A 160 25.94 24.16 19.50
N GLY A 161 26.39 25.25 20.12
CA GLY A 161 27.63 25.94 19.80
C GLY A 161 28.87 25.11 20.15
N MET A 162 29.94 25.33 19.39
CA MET A 162 31.22 24.64 19.62
C MET A 162 31.87 25.10 20.92
N VAL A 163 32.24 24.15 21.77
CA VAL A 163 32.98 24.39 23.00
C VAL A 163 34.46 24.60 22.66
N PRO A 164 35.05 25.74 23.05
CA PRO A 164 36.46 26.03 22.82
C PRO A 164 37.41 24.97 23.39
N ASP A 165 38.58 24.83 22.75
CA ASP A 165 39.65 24.00 23.29
C ASP A 165 40.08 24.52 24.68
N GLY A 166 40.43 23.60 25.57
CA GLY A 166 40.75 23.92 26.96
C GLY A 166 39.53 23.97 27.89
N ALA A 167 38.40 24.51 27.45
CA ALA A 167 37.17 24.50 28.26
C ALA A 167 36.67 23.07 28.49
N ASN A 168 36.35 22.73 29.73
CA ASN A 168 36.01 21.36 30.13
C ASN A 168 34.64 21.22 30.82
N ALA A 169 33.87 22.30 30.92
CA ALA A 169 32.44 22.31 31.24
C ALA A 169 31.75 23.55 30.64
N VAL A 170 30.42 23.54 30.61
CA VAL A 170 29.61 24.73 30.33
C VAL A 170 28.66 25.00 31.50
N ILE A 171 28.66 26.23 32.01
CA ILE A 171 27.70 26.70 33.02
C ILE A 171 26.52 27.34 32.29
N MET A 172 25.29 26.93 32.62
CA MET A 172 24.08 27.52 32.02
C MET A 172 23.92 28.99 32.44
N ILE A 173 23.32 29.79 31.57
CA ILE A 173 23.22 31.25 31.77
C ILE A 173 22.48 31.62 33.06
N GLU A 174 21.53 30.79 33.49
CA GLU A 174 20.75 30.94 34.73
C GLU A 174 21.63 30.89 35.99
N ASP A 175 22.76 30.18 35.93
CA ASP A 175 23.74 30.06 37.01
C ASP A 175 24.87 31.11 36.90
N THR A 176 24.60 32.20 36.19
CA THR A 176 25.52 33.31 36.00
C THR A 176 24.86 34.67 36.22
N LYS A 177 25.67 35.70 36.44
CA LYS A 177 25.21 37.08 36.58
C LYS A 177 26.10 38.03 35.82
N LEU A 178 25.48 38.94 35.05
CA LEU A 178 26.20 39.99 34.33
C LEU A 178 26.79 41.01 35.31
N VAL A 179 28.12 41.17 35.26
CA VAL A 179 28.86 42.15 36.08
C VAL A 179 29.14 43.41 35.30
N LYS A 180 29.61 43.27 34.05
CA LYS A 180 30.00 44.40 33.21
C LYS A 180 29.68 44.15 31.75
N ALA A 181 29.11 45.15 31.08
CA ALA A 181 28.85 45.17 29.64
C ALA A 181 29.59 46.32 28.95
N SER A 182 29.71 46.25 27.63
CA SER A 182 30.20 47.34 26.78
C SER A 182 29.29 48.56 26.89
N ALA A 183 29.82 49.75 26.55
CA ALA A 183 29.08 51.01 26.65
C ALA A 183 27.81 51.05 25.77
N ASP A 184 27.78 50.27 24.69
CA ASP A 184 26.62 50.13 23.79
C ASP A 184 25.68 48.97 24.18
N GLY A 185 25.99 48.24 25.26
CA GLY A 185 25.20 47.12 25.78
C GLY A 185 25.21 45.86 24.91
N LYS A 186 26.06 45.79 23.88
CA LYS A 186 26.07 44.69 22.92
C LYS A 186 27.00 43.53 23.27
N GLN A 187 27.96 43.75 24.17
CA GLN A 187 28.94 42.75 24.57
C GLN A 187 28.97 42.62 26.09
N GLU A 188 28.97 41.38 26.55
CA GLU A 188 29.27 41.05 27.93
C GLU A 188 30.79 41.06 28.09
N LEU A 189 31.29 41.81 29.07
CA LEU A 189 32.72 41.97 29.33
C LEU A 189 33.15 41.16 30.55
N GLU A 190 32.34 41.12 31.60
CA GLU A 190 32.60 40.34 32.81
C GLU A 190 31.32 39.69 33.33
N ILE A 191 31.43 38.42 33.70
CA ILE A 191 30.33 37.58 34.17
C ILE A 191 30.76 36.90 35.47
N GLU A 192 29.85 36.87 36.43
CA GLU A 192 29.96 36.11 37.65
C GLU A 192 29.39 34.71 37.46
N ILE A 193 30.21 33.69 37.68
CA ILE A 193 29.80 32.28 37.76
C ILE A 193 29.39 31.98 39.20
N LEU A 194 28.15 31.51 39.40
CA LEU A 194 27.55 31.35 40.74
C LEU A 194 27.72 29.93 41.31
N VAL A 195 27.95 28.94 40.44
CA VAL A 195 27.98 27.51 40.81
C VAL A 195 29.29 26.85 40.36
N SER A 196 29.66 25.76 41.02
CA SER A 196 30.74 24.88 40.57
C SER A 196 30.20 23.86 39.57
N ALA A 197 31.00 23.48 38.57
CA ALA A 197 30.71 22.39 37.65
C ALA A 197 31.70 21.24 37.75
N SER A 198 31.28 20.07 37.29
CA SER A 198 32.12 18.90 37.06
C SER A 198 32.60 18.85 35.62
N LYS A 199 33.74 18.19 35.41
CA LYS A 199 34.29 17.99 34.06
C LYS A 199 33.29 17.23 33.18
N GLY A 200 32.96 17.80 32.03
CA GLY A 200 32.00 17.26 31.06
C GLY A 200 30.57 17.79 31.21
N ASP A 201 30.28 18.56 32.26
CA ASP A 201 28.93 19.10 32.48
C ASP A 201 28.50 19.97 31.29
N ASN A 202 27.29 19.72 30.81
CA ASN A 202 26.66 20.43 29.69
C ASN A 202 27.45 20.36 28.36
N ILE A 203 28.28 19.35 28.16
CA ILE A 203 29.00 19.12 26.90
C ILE A 203 28.59 17.78 26.27
N ARG A 204 28.23 17.82 24.99
CA ARG A 204 28.16 16.63 24.12
C ARG A 204 29.51 16.42 23.47
N GLU A 205 30.14 15.30 23.78
CA GLU A 205 31.41 14.91 23.19
C GLU A 205 31.26 14.50 21.73
N ILE A 206 32.36 14.55 20.97
CA ILE A 206 32.37 14.21 19.55
C ILE A 206 31.83 12.78 19.35
N GLY A 207 30.82 12.63 18.51
CA GLY A 207 30.21 11.34 18.19
C GLY A 207 29.36 10.73 19.31
N SER A 208 28.98 11.50 20.35
CA SER A 208 28.14 11.03 21.45
C SER A 208 26.79 10.48 21.02
N ASP A 209 26.21 11.02 19.93
CA ASP A 209 24.92 10.57 19.40
C ASP A 209 25.11 9.48 18.34
N CYS A 210 26.13 9.64 17.49
CA CYS A 210 26.49 8.67 16.47
C CYS A 210 27.99 8.73 16.20
N GLY A 211 28.69 7.63 16.42
CA GLY A 211 30.11 7.50 16.12
C GLY A 211 30.36 7.13 14.65
N ILE A 212 31.57 7.43 14.17
CA ILE A 212 32.02 6.95 12.85
C ILE A 212 31.96 5.42 12.80
N GLY A 213 31.43 4.88 11.70
CA GLY A 213 31.33 3.43 11.48
C GLY A 213 30.14 2.75 12.15
N GLN A 214 29.37 3.46 12.98
CA GLN A 214 28.13 2.95 13.55
C GLN A 214 27.10 2.67 12.45
N VAL A 215 26.37 1.55 12.56
CA VAL A 215 25.30 1.21 11.61
C VAL A 215 24.09 2.11 11.87
N VAL A 216 23.74 2.94 10.90
CA VAL A 216 22.62 3.90 10.95
C VAL A 216 21.43 3.47 10.11
N GLY A 217 21.61 2.47 9.25
CA GLY A 217 20.54 1.83 8.50
C GLY A 217 20.89 0.38 8.20
N VAL A 218 19.90 -0.50 8.29
CA VAL A 218 20.09 -1.95 8.06
C VAL A 218 19.48 -2.34 6.72
N LYS A 219 20.12 -3.27 6.00
CA LYS A 219 19.55 -3.88 4.79
C LYS A 219 18.14 -4.40 5.06
N GLY A 220 17.20 -4.05 4.18
CA GLY A 220 15.79 -4.41 4.32
C GLY A 220 14.97 -3.44 5.17
N GLN A 221 15.59 -2.42 5.76
CA GLN A 221 14.89 -1.36 6.49
C GLN A 221 14.20 -0.41 5.52
N ARG A 222 12.93 -0.11 5.80
CA ARG A 222 12.16 0.92 5.09
C ARG A 222 12.59 2.30 5.57
N ILE A 223 12.79 3.20 4.61
CA ILE A 223 13.20 4.57 4.86
C ILE A 223 11.95 5.44 5.05
N GLY A 224 11.82 6.05 6.23
CA GLY A 224 10.86 7.10 6.55
C GLY A 224 11.54 8.46 6.73
N ALA A 225 10.82 9.43 7.28
CA ALA A 225 11.32 10.80 7.45
C ALA A 225 12.54 10.85 8.40
N SER A 226 12.47 10.13 9.52
CA SER A 226 13.57 10.07 10.50
C SER A 226 14.82 9.41 9.92
N GLU A 227 14.67 8.35 9.13
CA GLU A 227 15.79 7.71 8.47
C GLU A 227 16.46 8.62 7.43
N VAL A 228 15.69 9.42 6.68
CA VAL A 228 16.26 10.43 5.77
C VAL A 228 17.09 11.45 6.55
N ALA A 229 16.56 11.97 7.66
CA ALA A 229 17.28 12.94 8.50
C ALA A 229 18.56 12.34 9.10
N LEU A 230 18.52 11.08 9.56
CA LEU A 230 19.68 10.38 10.09
C LEU A 230 20.76 10.15 9.03
N LEU A 231 20.37 9.74 7.82
CA LEU A 231 21.33 9.59 6.71
C LEU A 231 22.00 10.93 6.38
N ALA A 232 21.24 12.02 6.36
CA ALA A 232 21.77 13.35 6.11
C ALA A 232 22.70 13.82 7.24
N SER A 233 22.35 13.57 8.51
CA SER A 233 23.13 14.06 9.67
C SER A 233 24.50 13.41 9.79
N VAL A 234 24.68 12.19 9.26
CA VAL A 234 25.96 11.46 9.25
C VAL A 234 26.72 11.55 7.92
N GLY A 235 26.39 12.55 7.09
CA GLY A 235 27.13 12.87 5.85
C GLY A 235 26.81 11.96 4.65
N ILE A 236 25.82 11.08 4.74
CA ILE A 236 25.51 10.13 3.65
C ILE A 236 24.80 10.86 2.51
N ARG A 237 25.48 10.91 1.35
CA ARG A 237 24.96 11.59 0.14
C ARG A 237 24.17 10.67 -0.78
N HIS A 238 24.51 9.39 -0.80
CA HIS A 238 23.87 8.39 -1.65
C HIS A 238 23.67 7.10 -0.87
N VAL A 239 22.58 6.39 -1.16
CA VAL A 239 22.26 5.10 -0.55
C VAL A 239 21.86 4.09 -1.62
N ARG A 240 22.22 2.83 -1.42
CA ARG A 240 21.68 1.75 -2.23
C ARG A 240 20.34 1.29 -1.70
N VAL A 241 19.35 1.32 -2.57
CA VAL A 241 17.98 0.89 -2.28
C VAL A 241 17.50 -0.07 -3.35
N TYR A 242 16.48 -0.87 -3.03
CA TYR A 242 15.79 -1.64 -4.06
C TYR A 242 15.01 -0.70 -4.97
N ARG A 243 15.14 -0.89 -6.29
CA ARG A 243 14.34 -0.14 -7.27
C ARG A 243 12.85 -0.44 -7.06
N LYS A 244 12.01 0.59 -7.13
CA LYS A 244 10.55 0.41 -7.12
C LYS A 244 10.06 0.01 -8.52
N PRO A 245 9.07 -0.89 -8.62
CA PRO A 245 8.45 -1.21 -9.90
C PRO A 245 7.67 -0.02 -10.45
N LEU A 246 7.77 0.21 -11.77
CA LEU A 246 6.85 1.07 -12.50
C LEU A 246 5.60 0.27 -12.89
N VAL A 247 4.41 0.80 -12.58
CA VAL A 247 3.14 0.08 -12.78
C VAL A 247 2.31 0.71 -13.90
N GLY A 248 2.05 -0.04 -14.97
CA GLY A 248 1.13 0.37 -16.03
C GLY A 248 -0.31 0.02 -15.69
N VAL A 249 -1.25 0.96 -15.84
CA VAL A 249 -2.68 0.72 -15.55
C VAL A 249 -3.53 0.96 -16.79
N LEU A 250 -4.34 -0.03 -17.14
CA LEU A 250 -5.20 -0.09 -18.32
C LEU A 250 -6.65 -0.41 -17.93
N SER A 251 -7.62 0.24 -18.55
CA SER A 251 -9.03 -0.20 -18.53
C SER A 251 -9.43 -0.75 -19.89
N SER A 252 -10.22 -1.85 -19.92
CA SER A 252 -10.84 -2.37 -21.14
C SER A 252 -12.36 -2.33 -21.01
N GLY A 253 -13.04 -1.99 -22.11
CA GLY A 253 -14.49 -2.04 -22.18
C GLY A 253 -15.05 -1.09 -23.24
N ASN A 254 -15.87 -1.60 -24.15
CA ASN A 254 -16.52 -0.78 -25.18
C ASN A 254 -17.52 0.24 -24.60
N GLU A 255 -18.04 0.00 -23.40
CA GLU A 255 -18.91 0.90 -22.65
C GLU A 255 -18.15 2.01 -21.93
N VAL A 256 -16.84 1.87 -21.75
CA VAL A 256 -16.03 2.68 -20.84
C VAL A 256 -15.49 3.91 -21.56
N LEU A 257 -15.80 5.09 -21.02
CA LEU A 257 -15.33 6.37 -21.56
C LEU A 257 -14.49 7.14 -20.55
N ASP A 258 -13.49 7.87 -21.03
CA ASP A 258 -12.70 8.77 -20.19
C ASP A 258 -13.58 9.91 -19.64
N HIS A 259 -13.37 10.33 -18.40
CA HIS A 259 -14.21 11.36 -17.79
C HIS A 259 -14.00 12.75 -18.38
N MET A 260 -12.80 13.09 -18.88
CA MET A 260 -12.43 14.45 -19.29
C MET A 260 -13.07 14.84 -20.62
N PRO A 261 -12.89 14.07 -21.72
CA PRO A 261 -13.48 14.43 -23.00
C PRO A 261 -14.98 14.09 -23.09
N THR A 262 -15.58 13.52 -22.05
CA THR A 262 -16.96 13.03 -22.08
C THR A 262 -17.92 13.93 -21.30
N ASP A 263 -18.53 14.87 -22.02
CA ASP A 263 -19.55 15.77 -21.47
C ASP A 263 -20.78 15.00 -20.96
N ARG A 264 -21.42 14.21 -21.84
CA ARG A 264 -22.65 13.46 -21.53
C ARG A 264 -22.57 12.00 -21.99
N LEU A 265 -22.93 11.09 -21.07
CA LEU A 265 -23.03 9.66 -21.36
C LEU A 265 -24.28 9.34 -22.21
N LYS A 266 -24.11 8.46 -23.18
CA LYS A 266 -25.21 7.83 -23.93
C LYS A 266 -25.67 6.54 -23.21
N PRO A 267 -26.87 6.02 -23.52
CA PRO A 267 -27.30 4.72 -23.02
C PRO A 267 -26.26 3.64 -23.28
N GLY A 268 -25.95 2.84 -22.25
CA GLY A 268 -24.93 1.79 -22.32
C GLY A 268 -23.49 2.26 -22.14
N GLN A 269 -23.26 3.54 -21.82
CA GLN A 269 -21.92 4.07 -21.54
C GLN A 269 -21.74 4.39 -20.05
N ILE A 270 -20.51 4.21 -19.56
CA ILE A 270 -20.09 4.57 -18.20
C ILE A 270 -18.74 5.29 -18.24
N ARG A 271 -18.41 6.00 -17.16
CA ARG A 271 -17.09 6.63 -17.02
C ARG A 271 -16.09 5.66 -16.42
N ASP A 272 -14.86 5.70 -16.92
CA ASP A 272 -13.73 4.98 -16.33
C ASP A 272 -13.40 5.53 -14.95
N THR A 273 -13.62 4.70 -13.94
CA THR A 273 -13.30 5.03 -12.53
C THR A 273 -12.17 4.15 -11.99
N ASN A 274 -11.96 2.98 -12.60
CA ASN A 274 -11.00 1.99 -12.12
C ASN A 274 -9.57 2.45 -12.35
N ARG A 275 -9.27 2.91 -13.58
CA ARG A 275 -7.93 3.37 -13.92
C ARG A 275 -7.45 4.47 -13.00
N LEU A 276 -8.27 5.50 -12.81
CA LEU A 276 -7.94 6.63 -11.94
C LEU A 276 -7.81 6.22 -10.47
N SER A 277 -8.73 5.39 -9.96
CA SER A 277 -8.66 4.92 -8.58
C SER A 277 -7.42 4.05 -8.32
N LEU A 278 -7.05 3.18 -9.25
CA LEU A 278 -5.85 2.35 -9.16
C LEU A 278 -4.56 3.17 -9.29
N LEU A 279 -4.48 4.08 -10.27
CA LEU A 279 -3.34 5.00 -10.41
C LEU A 279 -3.12 5.80 -9.12
N ALA A 280 -4.19 6.32 -8.53
CA ALA A 280 -4.12 7.03 -7.25
C ALA A 280 -3.70 6.12 -6.09
N ALA A 281 -4.27 4.91 -5.98
CA ALA A 281 -3.95 3.97 -4.92
C ALA A 281 -2.48 3.48 -4.97
N ILE A 282 -1.95 3.24 -6.18
CA ILE A 282 -0.56 2.86 -6.39
C ILE A 282 0.39 4.01 -6.00
N ARG A 283 0.08 5.25 -6.40
CA ARG A 283 0.85 6.45 -6.01
C ARG A 283 0.82 6.70 -4.51
N ASN A 284 -0.34 6.57 -3.88
CA ASN A 284 -0.49 6.70 -2.42
C ASN A 284 0.30 5.63 -1.66
N ALA A 285 0.49 4.45 -2.26
CA ALA A 285 1.36 3.41 -1.73
C ALA A 285 2.87 3.67 -1.97
N GLY A 286 3.22 4.78 -2.61
CA GLY A 286 4.60 5.21 -2.85
C GLY A 286 5.23 4.67 -4.12
N PHE A 287 4.46 4.16 -5.08
CA PHE A 287 4.97 3.60 -6.34
C PHE A 287 4.67 4.52 -7.53
N GLU A 288 5.51 4.42 -8.56
CA GLU A 288 5.32 5.16 -9.80
C GLU A 288 4.34 4.44 -10.72
N THR A 289 3.61 5.23 -11.53
CA THR A 289 2.54 4.72 -12.39
C THR A 289 2.66 5.27 -13.80
N MET A 290 2.32 4.46 -14.79
CA MET A 290 2.09 4.85 -16.17
C MET A 290 0.60 4.62 -16.51
N ASP A 291 -0.05 5.67 -17.00
CA ASP A 291 -1.44 5.59 -17.48
C ASP A 291 -1.44 5.04 -18.91
N LEU A 292 -1.99 3.85 -19.11
CA LEU A 292 -2.08 3.19 -20.42
C LEU A 292 -3.43 3.48 -21.12
N GLY A 293 -4.31 4.26 -20.48
CA GLY A 293 -5.58 4.68 -21.05
C GLY A 293 -6.66 3.60 -21.05
N ILE A 294 -7.57 3.73 -22.02
CA ILE A 294 -8.72 2.84 -22.22
C ILE A 294 -8.54 2.15 -23.57
N VAL A 295 -8.69 0.83 -23.59
CA VAL A 295 -8.64 0.01 -24.81
C VAL A 295 -10.02 -0.57 -25.14
N SER A 296 -10.30 -0.69 -26.44
CA SER A 296 -11.54 -1.33 -26.90
C SER A 296 -11.48 -2.85 -26.70
N ASP A 297 -12.63 -3.52 -26.59
CA ASP A 297 -12.67 -4.99 -26.47
C ASP A 297 -12.44 -5.66 -27.84
N LYS A 298 -11.29 -5.38 -28.44
CA LYS A 298 -10.78 -6.03 -29.65
C LYS A 298 -9.46 -6.69 -29.33
N VAL A 299 -9.29 -7.91 -29.84
CA VAL A 299 -8.09 -8.71 -29.62
C VAL A 299 -6.82 -7.94 -30.01
N GLN A 300 -6.82 -7.34 -31.20
CA GLN A 300 -5.68 -6.61 -31.72
C GLN A 300 -5.34 -5.37 -30.87
N ASP A 301 -6.34 -4.53 -30.55
CA ASP A 301 -6.12 -3.33 -29.73
C ASP A 301 -5.53 -3.66 -28.35
N ILE A 302 -6.03 -4.73 -27.70
CA ILE A 302 -5.53 -5.18 -26.39
C ILE A 302 -4.11 -5.76 -26.52
N GLU A 303 -3.86 -6.59 -27.53
CA GLU A 303 -2.55 -7.20 -27.80
C GLU A 303 -1.49 -6.12 -28.02
N GLU A 304 -1.74 -5.16 -28.93
CA GLU A 304 -0.82 -4.06 -29.24
C GLU A 304 -0.53 -3.19 -28.00
N CYS A 305 -1.57 -2.86 -27.22
CA CYS A 305 -1.42 -2.06 -25.99
C CYS A 305 -0.58 -2.79 -24.92
N LEU A 306 -0.82 -4.09 -24.74
CA LEU A 306 -0.08 -4.90 -23.77
C LEU A 306 1.38 -5.07 -24.21
N ASP A 307 1.65 -5.33 -25.48
CA ASP A 307 3.01 -5.42 -26.02
C ASP A 307 3.80 -4.13 -25.85
N GLU A 308 3.18 -2.97 -26.15
CA GLU A 308 3.80 -1.67 -25.92
C GLU A 308 4.10 -1.46 -24.43
N ALA A 309 3.14 -1.76 -23.55
CA ALA A 309 3.30 -1.64 -22.10
C ALA A 309 4.42 -2.54 -21.56
N LEU A 310 4.54 -3.77 -22.08
CA LEU A 310 5.61 -4.71 -21.71
C LEU A 310 7.00 -4.18 -22.00
N SER A 311 7.18 -3.18 -22.87
CA SER A 311 8.49 -2.53 -23.06
C SER A 311 8.78 -1.43 -22.03
N LYS A 312 7.74 -0.87 -21.40
CA LYS A 312 7.83 0.36 -20.58
C LYS A 312 7.71 0.13 -19.08
N VAL A 313 6.94 -0.86 -18.64
CA VAL A 313 6.60 -1.03 -17.21
C VAL A 313 7.07 -2.37 -16.65
N ASP A 314 7.14 -2.49 -15.32
CA ASP A 314 7.52 -3.74 -14.63
C ASP A 314 6.32 -4.62 -14.31
N VAL A 315 5.18 -3.99 -14.04
CA VAL A 315 3.90 -4.63 -13.69
C VAL A 315 2.79 -4.00 -14.52
N ILE A 316 1.90 -4.82 -15.08
CA ILE A 316 0.70 -4.35 -15.76
C ILE A 316 -0.52 -4.68 -14.89
N VAL A 317 -1.41 -3.72 -14.71
CA VAL A 317 -2.70 -3.91 -14.04
C VAL A 317 -3.80 -3.54 -15.04
N THR A 318 -4.66 -4.49 -15.37
CA THR A 318 -5.81 -4.27 -16.24
C THR A 318 -7.10 -4.35 -15.44
N THR A 319 -8.15 -3.64 -15.88
CA THR A 319 -9.51 -3.84 -15.35
C THR A 319 -10.52 -4.03 -16.47
N GLY A 320 -11.48 -4.92 -16.25
CA GLY A 320 -12.43 -5.33 -17.30
C GLY A 320 -11.99 -6.61 -18.01
N GLY A 321 -12.88 -7.20 -18.80
CA GLY A 321 -12.55 -8.33 -19.68
C GLY A 321 -12.00 -9.62 -19.03
N VAL A 322 -12.35 -9.90 -17.76
CA VAL A 322 -11.85 -11.09 -16.98
C VAL A 322 -12.95 -12.05 -16.47
N SER A 323 -14.20 -11.88 -16.91
CA SER A 323 -15.37 -12.59 -16.36
C SER A 323 -15.67 -13.93 -17.06
N MET A 324 -16.88 -14.09 -17.63
CA MET A 324 -17.33 -15.20 -18.48
C MET A 324 -18.14 -14.68 -19.69
N GLY A 325 -18.06 -13.38 -19.96
CA GLY A 325 -18.87 -12.68 -20.96
C GLY A 325 -18.24 -12.71 -22.35
N GLU A 326 -18.94 -12.14 -23.33
CA GLU A 326 -18.44 -12.09 -24.72
C GLU A 326 -17.12 -11.32 -24.87
N ALA A 327 -16.92 -10.33 -23.99
CA ALA A 327 -15.74 -9.48 -23.87
C ALA A 327 -14.66 -10.03 -22.91
N ASP A 328 -14.74 -11.29 -22.45
CA ASP A 328 -13.69 -11.93 -21.62
C ASP A 328 -12.47 -12.33 -22.47
N LEU A 329 -11.84 -11.33 -23.11
CA LEU A 329 -10.74 -11.49 -24.04
C LEU A 329 -9.39 -11.54 -23.35
N MET A 330 -9.28 -11.08 -22.10
CA MET A 330 -7.99 -10.90 -21.43
C MET A 330 -7.28 -12.24 -21.24
N LYS A 331 -7.92 -13.26 -20.65
CA LYS A 331 -7.28 -14.56 -20.38
C LYS A 331 -6.81 -15.26 -21.68
N PRO A 332 -7.65 -15.36 -22.74
CA PRO A 332 -7.19 -15.86 -24.03
C PRO A 332 -6.02 -15.09 -24.64
N ILE A 333 -6.03 -13.76 -24.60
CA ILE A 333 -4.93 -12.94 -25.14
C ILE A 333 -3.63 -13.20 -24.36
N LEU A 334 -3.71 -13.22 -23.03
CA LEU A 334 -2.55 -13.52 -22.18
C LEU A 334 -1.93 -14.86 -22.55
N GLU A 335 -2.72 -15.93 -22.63
CA GLU A 335 -2.20 -17.28 -22.92
C GLU A 335 -1.77 -17.45 -24.39
N GLN A 336 -2.61 -17.04 -25.34
CA GLN A 336 -2.47 -17.41 -26.76
C GLN A 336 -1.62 -16.41 -27.56
N LYS A 337 -1.53 -15.15 -27.12
CA LYS A 337 -0.78 -14.10 -27.83
C LYS A 337 0.51 -13.74 -27.12
N LEU A 338 0.47 -13.63 -25.79
CA LEU A 338 1.62 -13.19 -24.99
C LEU A 338 2.38 -14.33 -24.33
N ASN A 339 2.00 -15.60 -24.57
CA ASN A 339 2.59 -16.78 -23.94
C ASN A 339 2.66 -16.68 -22.41
N ALA A 340 1.66 -16.03 -21.80
CA ALA A 340 1.59 -15.85 -20.36
C ALA A 340 1.23 -17.16 -19.66
N THR A 341 1.76 -17.35 -18.47
CA THR A 341 1.31 -18.40 -17.55
C THR A 341 0.31 -17.80 -16.58
N ILE A 342 -0.96 -18.18 -16.68
CA ILE A 342 -2.00 -17.81 -15.71
C ILE A 342 -1.88 -18.72 -14.49
N HIS A 343 -1.57 -18.12 -13.34
CA HIS A 343 -1.41 -18.84 -12.07
C HIS A 343 -2.75 -19.06 -11.39
N PHE A 344 -3.68 -18.12 -11.54
CA PHE A 344 -5.08 -18.30 -11.21
C PHE A 344 -5.96 -17.38 -12.04
N GLY A 345 -7.19 -17.85 -12.34
CA GLY A 345 -8.20 -17.08 -13.05
C GLY A 345 -9.53 -16.91 -12.30
N ARG A 346 -9.65 -17.49 -11.09
CA ARG A 346 -10.78 -17.33 -10.17
C ARG A 346 -10.34 -17.48 -8.71
N VAL A 347 -10.88 -16.63 -7.84
CA VAL A 347 -10.64 -16.68 -6.38
C VAL A 347 -11.95 -16.79 -5.61
N LEU A 348 -11.99 -17.62 -4.58
CA LEU A 348 -13.13 -17.79 -3.66
C LEU A 348 -13.23 -16.58 -2.73
N MET A 349 -13.82 -15.49 -3.22
CA MET A 349 -13.98 -14.26 -2.45
C MET A 349 -15.15 -13.40 -2.91
N LYS A 350 -15.53 -12.45 -2.06
CA LYS A 350 -16.47 -11.37 -2.34
C LYS A 350 -15.97 -10.03 -1.79
N PRO A 351 -15.99 -8.95 -2.59
CA PRO A 351 -16.01 -8.94 -4.06
C PRO A 351 -14.66 -9.45 -4.62
N GLY A 352 -14.58 -9.79 -5.91
CA GLY A 352 -13.27 -10.11 -6.52
C GLY A 352 -13.14 -11.45 -7.25
N LYS A 353 -14.19 -12.28 -7.30
CA LYS A 353 -14.14 -13.64 -7.88
C LYS A 353 -13.34 -13.81 -9.19
N PRO A 354 -13.46 -12.96 -10.22
CA PRO A 354 -12.77 -13.17 -11.48
C PRO A 354 -11.33 -12.59 -11.55
N ALA A 355 -10.77 -12.17 -10.41
CA ALA A 355 -9.38 -11.71 -10.36
C ALA A 355 -8.45 -12.78 -10.96
N THR A 356 -7.54 -12.32 -11.82
CA THR A 356 -6.60 -13.17 -12.55
C THR A 356 -5.19 -12.64 -12.36
N PHE A 357 -4.24 -13.55 -12.14
CA PHE A 357 -2.81 -13.24 -12.04
C PHE A 357 -2.04 -14.12 -13.01
N ALA A 358 -1.12 -13.50 -13.75
CA ALA A 358 -0.26 -14.20 -14.68
C ALA A 358 1.16 -13.62 -14.71
N THR A 359 2.09 -14.41 -15.24
CA THR A 359 3.44 -13.97 -15.57
C THR A 359 3.66 -14.05 -17.07
N ILE A 360 4.22 -13.00 -17.65
CA ILE A 360 4.56 -12.93 -19.08
C ILE A 360 6.07 -13.06 -19.23
N PRO A 361 6.59 -14.00 -20.04
CA PRO A 361 8.03 -14.12 -20.27
C PRO A 361 8.56 -12.93 -21.07
N CYS A 362 9.59 -12.25 -20.53
CA CYS A 362 10.28 -11.12 -21.17
C CYS A 362 11.79 -11.36 -21.14
N GLY A 363 12.29 -12.17 -22.08
CA GLY A 363 13.69 -12.61 -22.10
C GLY A 363 14.00 -13.54 -20.92
N LYS A 364 14.98 -13.17 -20.09
CA LYS A 364 15.40 -13.98 -18.92
C LYS A 364 14.56 -13.74 -17.66
N LYS A 365 13.65 -12.77 -17.68
CA LYS A 365 12.78 -12.41 -16.55
C LYS A 365 11.32 -12.50 -16.97
N SER A 366 10.43 -12.66 -16.01
CA SER A 366 8.99 -12.56 -16.25
C SER A 366 8.46 -11.25 -15.69
N LYS A 367 7.50 -10.64 -16.38
CA LYS A 367 6.73 -9.49 -15.89
C LYS A 367 5.42 -9.95 -15.30
N LEU A 368 4.92 -9.21 -14.32
CA LEU A 368 3.67 -9.52 -13.65
C LEU A 368 2.52 -8.83 -14.35
N ILE A 369 1.41 -9.54 -14.53
CA ILE A 369 0.14 -8.95 -14.97
C ILE A 369 -0.99 -9.35 -14.04
N PHE A 370 -1.75 -8.36 -13.61
CA PHE A 370 -2.95 -8.53 -12.78
C PHE A 370 -4.14 -8.07 -13.59
N ALA A 371 -5.02 -9.00 -13.94
CA ALA A 371 -6.26 -8.67 -14.63
C ALA A 371 -7.40 -8.67 -13.61
N LEU A 372 -7.77 -7.46 -13.19
CA LEU A 372 -8.70 -7.21 -12.11
C LEU A 372 -10.15 -7.10 -12.62
N PRO A 373 -11.15 -7.40 -11.77
CA PRO A 373 -12.55 -7.32 -12.17
C PRO A 373 -12.97 -5.89 -12.53
N GLY A 374 -13.78 -5.71 -13.58
CA GLY A 374 -14.25 -4.38 -14.03
C GLY A 374 -15.18 -3.65 -13.05
N ASN A 375 -15.75 -4.33 -12.06
CA ASN A 375 -16.55 -3.69 -11.01
C ASN A 375 -15.65 -2.84 -10.08
N PRO A 376 -15.93 -1.55 -9.84
CA PRO A 376 -14.98 -0.64 -9.17
C PRO A 376 -14.50 -1.05 -7.78
N VAL A 377 -15.40 -1.57 -6.95
CA VAL A 377 -15.01 -2.05 -5.63
C VAL A 377 -14.14 -3.30 -5.76
N SER A 378 -14.52 -4.22 -6.64
CA SER A 378 -13.76 -5.45 -6.87
C SER A 378 -12.33 -5.13 -7.30
N ALA A 379 -12.15 -4.19 -8.24
CA ALA A 379 -10.83 -3.72 -8.67
C ALA A 379 -10.01 -3.20 -7.49
N THR A 380 -10.60 -2.32 -6.68
CA THR A 380 -9.88 -1.71 -5.53
C THR A 380 -9.54 -2.74 -4.44
N VAL A 381 -10.47 -3.64 -4.10
CA VAL A 381 -10.24 -4.70 -3.09
C VAL A 381 -9.15 -5.66 -3.56
N THR A 382 -9.18 -6.07 -4.83
CA THR A 382 -8.20 -7.00 -5.39
C THR A 382 -6.83 -6.36 -5.59
N PHE A 383 -6.76 -5.04 -5.81
CA PHE A 383 -5.51 -4.28 -5.73
C PHE A 383 -4.84 -4.41 -4.36
N TYR A 384 -5.59 -4.14 -3.28
CA TYR A 384 -5.03 -4.23 -1.93
C TYR A 384 -4.62 -5.65 -1.56
N LEU A 385 -5.37 -6.66 -2.01
CA LEU A 385 -5.10 -8.06 -1.65
C LEU A 385 -3.95 -8.69 -2.43
N PHE A 386 -3.75 -8.32 -3.70
CA PHE A 386 -2.83 -9.01 -4.60
C PHE A 386 -1.74 -8.09 -5.16
N VAL A 387 -2.13 -6.95 -5.74
CA VAL A 387 -1.18 -6.05 -6.42
C VAL A 387 -0.24 -5.41 -5.39
N LEU A 388 -0.77 -4.79 -4.35
CA LEU A 388 0.04 -4.03 -3.38
C LEU A 388 1.11 -4.89 -2.67
N PRO A 389 0.79 -6.11 -2.17
CA PRO A 389 1.82 -7.00 -1.62
C PRO A 389 2.90 -7.38 -2.64
N ALA A 390 2.54 -7.62 -3.91
CA ALA A 390 3.51 -7.87 -4.97
C ALA A 390 4.46 -6.68 -5.16
N LEU A 391 3.92 -5.46 -5.26
CA LEU A 391 4.73 -4.24 -5.42
C LEU A 391 5.69 -4.03 -4.24
N ARG A 392 5.22 -4.24 -3.00
CA ARG A 392 6.07 -4.18 -1.80
C ARG A 392 7.19 -5.21 -1.83
N LYS A 393 6.89 -6.46 -2.19
CA LYS A 393 7.90 -7.51 -2.34
C LYS A 393 8.93 -7.17 -3.43
N MET A 394 8.47 -6.67 -4.58
CA MET A 394 9.34 -6.20 -5.66
C MET A 394 10.23 -5.02 -5.25
N ALA A 395 9.75 -4.16 -4.36
CA ALA A 395 10.52 -3.06 -3.76
C ALA A 395 11.36 -3.47 -2.53
N GLY A 396 11.52 -4.76 -2.28
CA GLY A 396 12.42 -5.29 -1.25
C GLY A 396 11.89 -5.26 0.19
N TRP A 397 10.59 -5.05 0.39
CA TRP A 397 9.99 -5.12 1.73
C TRP A 397 10.13 -6.54 2.29
N SER A 398 10.65 -6.65 3.51
CA SER A 398 10.79 -7.93 4.22
C SER A 398 9.43 -8.54 4.58
N ASN A 399 8.47 -7.69 4.96
CA ASN A 399 7.07 -8.05 5.16
C ASN A 399 6.18 -7.24 4.19
N PRO A 400 5.74 -7.84 3.08
CA PRO A 400 4.93 -7.15 2.07
C PRO A 400 3.44 -7.07 2.42
N ASP A 401 2.99 -7.77 3.45
CA ASP A 401 1.56 -7.91 3.75
C ASP A 401 0.93 -6.62 4.26
N ASN A 402 -0.40 -6.53 4.13
CA ASN A 402 -1.15 -5.45 4.75
C ASN A 402 -1.25 -5.67 6.26
N VAL A 403 -1.32 -4.56 7.00
CA VAL A 403 -1.56 -4.62 8.45
C VAL A 403 -2.96 -5.17 8.70
N VAL A 404 -3.05 -6.23 9.50
CA VAL A 404 -4.31 -6.81 9.96
C VAL A 404 -4.43 -6.60 11.46
N ILE A 405 -5.55 -6.03 11.88
CA ILE A 405 -5.85 -5.70 13.28
C ILE A 405 -7.17 -6.32 13.72
N SER A 406 -7.33 -6.54 15.02
CA SER A 406 -8.62 -6.89 15.60
C SER A 406 -9.44 -5.62 15.85
N VAL A 407 -10.69 -5.60 15.37
CA VAL A 407 -11.64 -4.49 15.58
C VAL A 407 -12.96 -5.03 16.11
N GLU A 408 -13.68 -4.23 16.87
CA GLU A 408 -15.04 -4.53 17.34
C GLU A 408 -16.10 -3.99 16.37
N LEU A 409 -17.11 -4.79 16.02
CA LEU A 409 -18.17 -4.36 15.12
C LEU A 409 -19.14 -3.36 15.76
N GLU A 410 -19.43 -2.24 15.09
CA GLU A 410 -20.46 -1.27 15.53
C GLU A 410 -21.88 -1.63 15.07
N ASN A 411 -22.00 -2.53 14.09
CA ASN A 411 -23.26 -3.00 13.54
C ASN A 411 -23.18 -4.51 13.33
N ASP A 412 -24.34 -5.17 13.38
CA ASP A 412 -24.42 -6.57 12.99
C ASP A 412 -24.17 -6.71 11.47
N ILE A 413 -23.53 -7.80 11.05
CA ILE A 413 -23.19 -8.05 9.64
C ILE A 413 -23.63 -9.45 9.23
N ASN A 414 -24.39 -9.55 8.13
CA ASN A 414 -24.78 -10.83 7.55
C ASN A 414 -23.62 -11.44 6.77
N LEU A 415 -23.41 -12.75 6.93
CA LEU A 415 -22.35 -13.49 6.26
C LEU A 415 -22.78 -13.99 4.87
N ASP A 416 -21.83 -14.09 3.94
CA ASP A 416 -22.05 -14.57 2.57
C ASP A 416 -21.68 -16.06 2.44
N THR A 417 -22.08 -16.69 1.34
CA THR A 417 -21.59 -18.03 0.92
C THR A 417 -20.10 -18.08 0.58
N ARG A 418 -19.42 -16.93 0.53
CA ARG A 418 -17.99 -16.79 0.25
C ARG A 418 -17.35 -15.92 1.33
N PRO A 419 -16.03 -16.06 1.54
CA PRO A 419 -15.30 -15.10 2.35
C PRO A 419 -15.52 -13.68 1.82
N GLU A 420 -15.89 -12.75 2.69
CA GLU A 420 -16.22 -11.37 2.30
C GLU A 420 -15.20 -10.39 2.86
N PHE A 421 -14.65 -9.56 1.98
CA PHE A 421 -13.86 -8.38 2.32
C PHE A 421 -14.78 -7.18 2.42
N HIS A 422 -15.31 -6.97 3.62
CA HIS A 422 -16.37 -6.00 3.88
C HIS A 422 -15.78 -4.64 4.20
N ARG A 423 -16.16 -3.62 3.44
CA ARG A 423 -15.64 -2.26 3.63
C ARG A 423 -16.18 -1.67 4.92
N VAL A 424 -15.27 -1.15 5.72
CA VAL A 424 -15.57 -0.50 6.98
C VAL A 424 -14.78 0.79 7.14
N HIS A 425 -15.36 1.67 7.93
CA HIS A 425 -14.65 2.79 8.54
C HIS A 425 -14.22 2.35 9.95
N VAL A 426 -12.91 2.28 10.16
CA VAL A 426 -12.23 1.93 11.41
C VAL A 426 -11.81 3.21 12.11
N ARG A 427 -12.17 3.34 13.38
CA ARG A 427 -11.85 4.52 14.21
C ARG A 427 -11.46 4.08 15.62
N ALA A 428 -10.72 4.93 16.30
CA ALA A 428 -10.45 4.74 17.73
C ALA A 428 -11.70 5.05 18.57
N SER A 429 -11.93 4.28 19.62
CA SER A 429 -12.90 4.54 20.68
C SER A 429 -12.22 4.43 22.05
N THR A 430 -12.91 4.83 23.12
CA THR A 430 -12.39 4.69 24.50
C THR A 430 -12.07 3.25 24.88
N ASN A 431 -12.69 2.27 24.23
CA ASN A 431 -12.55 0.84 24.53
C ASN A 431 -11.70 0.08 23.49
N GLY A 432 -11.07 0.79 22.54
CA GLY A 432 -10.26 0.20 21.47
C GLY A 432 -10.78 0.54 20.08
N LEU A 433 -10.31 -0.21 19.07
CA LEU A 433 -10.67 0.03 17.66
C LEU A 433 -12.03 -0.56 17.33
N VAL A 434 -12.90 0.25 16.74
CA VAL A 434 -14.24 -0.15 16.30
C VAL A 434 -14.36 0.01 14.79
N ALA A 435 -15.21 -0.81 14.17
CA ALA A 435 -15.44 -0.82 12.74
C ALA A 435 -16.93 -0.69 12.40
N LYS A 436 -17.26 0.33 11.60
CA LYS A 436 -18.60 0.59 11.09
C LYS A 436 -18.68 0.24 9.61
N SER A 437 -19.71 -0.51 9.22
CA SER A 437 -19.96 -0.80 7.79
C SER A 437 -20.21 0.47 7.00
N THR A 438 -19.69 0.54 5.76
CA THR A 438 -20.01 1.63 4.81
C THR A 438 -21.37 1.46 4.12
N GLY A 439 -22.22 0.59 4.66
CA GLY A 439 -23.57 0.31 4.18
C GLY A 439 -23.56 -0.73 3.06
N SER A 440 -24.30 -0.46 1.98
CA SER A 440 -24.45 -1.41 0.86
C SER A 440 -23.10 -1.82 0.25
N GLN A 441 -22.86 -3.13 0.24
CA GLN A 441 -21.63 -3.79 -0.18
C GLN A 441 -21.63 -4.27 -1.63
N LEU A 442 -22.50 -3.73 -2.49
CA LEU A 442 -22.50 -4.06 -3.92
C LEU A 442 -21.11 -3.77 -4.53
N SER A 443 -20.64 -4.68 -5.39
CA SER A 443 -19.31 -4.58 -6.01
C SER A 443 -19.19 -3.43 -7.01
N SER A 444 -20.31 -2.95 -7.55
CA SER A 444 -20.38 -1.80 -8.45
C SER A 444 -20.47 -0.46 -7.71
N ARG A 445 -20.79 -0.46 -6.41
CA ARG A 445 -21.09 0.76 -5.66
C ARG A 445 -19.82 1.42 -5.12
N MET A 446 -19.17 2.24 -5.94
CA MET A 446 -17.95 2.95 -5.55
C MET A 446 -18.12 3.84 -4.30
N LEU A 447 -19.34 4.35 -4.04
CA LEU A 447 -19.65 5.15 -2.85
C LEU A 447 -19.32 4.43 -1.53
N SER A 448 -19.33 3.09 -1.51
CA SER A 448 -18.92 2.29 -0.34
C SER A 448 -17.44 2.36 0.00
N MET A 449 -16.59 2.86 -0.91
CA MET A 449 -15.15 3.04 -0.69
C MET A 449 -14.81 4.42 -0.12
N LYS A 450 -15.72 5.41 -0.22
CA LYS A 450 -15.44 6.81 0.13
C LYS A 450 -14.87 6.98 1.54
N GLU A 451 -15.45 6.27 2.51
CA GLU A 451 -15.08 6.36 3.94
C GLU A 451 -14.32 5.11 4.42
N ALA A 452 -14.03 4.17 3.51
CA ALA A 452 -13.42 2.90 3.87
C ALA A 452 -11.92 3.07 4.08
N ASN A 453 -11.45 2.77 5.30
CA ASN A 453 -10.03 2.63 5.62
C ASN A 453 -9.67 1.21 6.06
N GLY A 454 -10.66 0.29 6.10
CA GLY A 454 -10.47 -1.12 6.42
C GLY A 454 -11.36 -2.06 5.63
N LEU A 455 -10.90 -3.31 5.53
CA LEU A 455 -11.63 -4.45 4.97
C LEU A 455 -11.72 -5.54 6.04
N LEU A 456 -12.92 -5.78 6.60
CA LEU A 456 -13.13 -6.93 7.48
C LEU A 456 -12.93 -8.22 6.70
N LYS A 457 -12.20 -9.17 7.27
CA LYS A 457 -12.07 -10.53 6.77
C LYS A 457 -13.21 -11.38 7.35
N LEU A 458 -14.36 -11.39 6.67
CA LEU A 458 -15.53 -12.13 7.14
C LEU A 458 -15.48 -13.60 6.69
N PRO A 459 -15.80 -14.55 7.58
CA PRO A 459 -15.87 -15.97 7.22
C PRO A 459 -17.08 -16.27 6.34
N ILE A 460 -17.11 -17.49 5.80
CA ILE A 460 -18.26 -18.02 5.09
C ILE A 460 -19.40 -18.27 6.10
N LYS A 461 -20.64 -17.99 5.71
CA LYS A 461 -21.82 -18.32 6.51
C LYS A 461 -21.92 -19.84 6.70
N SER A 462 -22.25 -20.27 7.91
CA SER A 462 -22.60 -21.66 8.22
C SER A 462 -24.07 -21.75 8.63
N PRO A 463 -24.66 -22.96 8.69
CA PRO A 463 -26.00 -23.14 9.26
C PRO A 463 -26.11 -22.62 10.70
N GLU A 464 -25.02 -22.69 11.46
CA GLU A 464 -24.92 -22.25 12.85
C GLU A 464 -24.69 -20.74 12.98
N GLN A 465 -24.03 -20.13 11.99
CA GLN A 465 -23.64 -18.72 12.01
C GLN A 465 -23.91 -18.05 10.67
N SER A 466 -25.04 -17.36 10.58
CA SER A 466 -25.45 -16.58 9.40
C SER A 466 -25.15 -15.08 9.53
N ARG A 467 -24.82 -14.61 10.74
CA ARG A 467 -24.63 -13.19 11.07
C ARG A 467 -23.62 -13.05 12.21
N LEU A 468 -22.79 -12.01 12.15
CA LEU A 468 -21.98 -11.53 13.27
C LEU A 468 -22.71 -10.39 13.97
N GLN A 469 -22.74 -10.42 15.30
CA GLN A 469 -23.40 -9.40 16.11
C GLN A 469 -22.46 -8.21 16.37
N LYS A 470 -23.04 -7.02 16.57
CA LYS A 470 -22.37 -5.87 17.15
C LYS A 470 -21.62 -6.29 18.42
N GLY A 471 -20.41 -5.76 18.61
CA GLY A 471 -19.53 -6.15 19.71
C GLY A 471 -18.63 -7.36 19.42
N THR A 472 -18.86 -8.08 18.31
CA THR A 472 -17.97 -9.19 17.92
C THR A 472 -16.62 -8.63 17.48
N LYS A 473 -15.53 -9.25 17.93
CA LYS A 473 -14.17 -8.95 17.44
C LYS A 473 -13.90 -9.69 16.14
N VAL A 474 -13.45 -8.96 15.12
CA VAL A 474 -13.18 -9.49 13.78
C VAL A 474 -11.86 -8.95 13.27
N GLN A 475 -11.15 -9.74 12.47
CA GLN A 475 -9.93 -9.30 11.80
C GLN A 475 -10.24 -8.31 10.68
N CYS A 476 -9.53 -7.19 10.65
CA CYS A 476 -9.68 -6.12 9.67
C CYS A 476 -8.32 -5.80 9.04
N MET A 477 -8.25 -5.88 7.71
CA MET A 477 -7.11 -5.43 6.94
C MET A 477 -7.21 -3.92 6.72
N LEU A 478 -6.20 -3.17 7.14
CA LEU A 478 -6.15 -1.74 6.90
C LEU A 478 -5.77 -1.44 5.45
N ILE A 479 -6.51 -0.52 4.84
CA ILE A 479 -6.30 -0.02 3.47
C ILE A 479 -6.15 1.52 3.42
N GLY A 480 -6.31 2.19 4.56
CA GLY A 480 -6.13 3.63 4.71
C GLY A 480 -5.65 3.98 6.13
N GLN A 481 -5.50 5.28 6.39
CA GLN A 481 -5.12 5.77 7.72
C GLN A 481 -6.28 5.58 8.71
N LEU A 482 -5.94 5.35 9.97
CA LEU A 482 -6.90 5.41 11.07
C LEU A 482 -7.23 6.88 11.33
N ASP A 483 -8.53 7.18 11.43
CA ASP A 483 -8.98 8.55 11.69
C ASP A 483 -8.71 8.93 13.15
N PRO A 484 -7.98 10.04 13.43
CA PRO A 484 -7.87 10.59 14.77
C PRO A 484 -9.17 11.32 15.12
N GLN A 485 -10.15 10.56 15.64
CA GLN A 485 -11.42 10.98 16.27
C GLN A 485 -12.06 12.32 15.90
#